data_AF-A0A7S4FLA8-F1
#
_entry.id   AF-A0A7S4FLA8-F1
#
_cell.length_a   1.000
_cell.length_b   1.000
_cell.length_c   1.000
_cell.angle_alpha   90.00
_cell.angle_beta   90.00
_cell.angle_gamma   90.00
#
_symmetry.space_group_name_H-M   'P 1'
#
loop_
_entity.id
_entity.type
_entity.pdbx_description
1 polymer ?
#
loop_
_entity_poly.entity_id
_entity_poly.type
_entity_poly.pdbx_seq_one_letter_code
_entity_poly.pdbx_strand_id
1 'polypeptide(L)'
;EQYGMEWYGSQLMFYLLRPAARLQAAILHHRNQVFPAGVPPRLIHMHVRWGDKVNEGVQLMPMWRYVQTADSIRSAALADSRDIFISSEDARAIEAAANFTDHWRFYYTRTPRVSGSM
;
A
#
# COMPACT_ATOMS: atom_id res chain seq x y z
N GLU A 1 9.76 25.44 -0.32
CA GLU A 1 11.10 24.90 0.07
C GLU A 1 11.08 23.37 0.25
N GLN A 2 10.14 22.81 1.02
CA GLN A 2 10.04 21.35 1.27
C GLN A 2 10.04 20.47 0.00
N TYR A 3 9.29 20.85 -1.04
CA TYR A 3 9.26 20.12 -2.32
C TYR A 3 10.62 19.99 -3.02
N GLY A 4 11.50 20.99 -2.86
CA GLY A 4 12.84 20.95 -3.46
C GLY A 4 13.75 19.93 -2.80
N MET A 5 13.64 19.79 -1.47
CA MET A 5 14.40 18.80 -0.69
C MET A 5 13.91 17.37 -0.97
N GLU A 6 12.60 17.16 -1.05
CA GLU A 6 12.01 15.87 -1.40
C GLU A 6 12.39 15.45 -2.82
N TRP A 7 12.32 16.39 -3.78
CA TRP A 7 12.74 16.14 -5.15
C TRP A 7 14.21 15.78 -5.24
N TYR A 8 15.09 16.52 -4.56
CA TYR A 8 16.52 16.24 -4.55
C TYR A 8 16.84 14.88 -3.92
N GLY A 9 16.22 14.56 -2.78
CA GLY A 9 16.34 13.25 -2.14
C GLY A 9 15.88 12.10 -3.04
N SER A 10 14.83 12.31 -3.84
CA SER A 10 14.35 11.31 -4.81
C SER A 10 15.37 10.97 -5.90
N GLN A 11 16.26 11.90 -6.28
CA GLN A 11 17.29 11.62 -7.30
C GLN A 11 18.29 10.58 -6.81
N LEU A 12 18.72 10.71 -5.55
CA LEU A 12 19.60 9.73 -4.93
C LEU A 12 18.91 8.37 -4.80
N MET A 13 17.66 8.36 -4.31
CA MET A 13 16.89 7.11 -4.21
C MET A 13 16.69 6.44 -5.57
N PHE A 14 16.42 7.21 -6.63
CA PHE A 14 16.28 6.68 -7.98
C PHE A 14 17.57 6.01 -8.47
N TYR A 15 18.73 6.58 -8.15
CA TYR A 15 20.01 5.97 -8.51
C TYR A 15 20.28 4.68 -7.73
N LEU A 16 20.07 4.71 -6.41
CA LEU A 16 20.35 3.57 -5.52
C LEU A 16 19.39 2.40 -5.72
N LEU A 17 18.12 2.66 -6.05
CA LEU A 17 17.08 1.64 -6.18
C LEU A 17 16.99 1.03 -7.59
N ARG A 18 17.94 1.28 -8.48
CA ARG A 18 17.94 0.65 -9.82
C ARG A 18 18.04 -0.87 -9.66
N PRO A 19 17.02 -1.64 -10.05
CA PRO A 19 17.02 -3.07 -9.81
C PRO A 19 18.00 -3.77 -10.75
N ALA A 20 18.75 -4.74 -10.23
CA ALA A 20 19.42 -5.72 -11.07
C ALA A 20 18.38 -6.53 -11.87
N ALA A 21 18.77 -7.08 -13.02
CA ALA A 21 17.85 -7.79 -13.92
C ALA A 21 17.01 -8.88 -13.21
N ARG A 22 17.61 -9.62 -12.28
CA ARG A 22 16.92 -10.65 -11.48
C ARG A 22 15.82 -10.05 -10.59
N LEU A 23 16.11 -8.94 -9.90
CA LEU A 23 15.13 -8.26 -9.05
C LEU A 23 14.00 -7.66 -9.90
N GLN A 24 14.33 -7.09 -11.06
CA GLN A 24 13.34 -6.56 -11.99
C GLN A 24 12.39 -7.67 -12.48
N ALA A 25 12.91 -8.84 -12.86
CA ALA A 25 12.09 -9.99 -13.24
C ALA A 25 11.17 -10.45 -12.10
N ALA A 26 11.67 -10.48 -10.86
CA ALA A 26 10.88 -10.84 -9.69
C ALA A 26 9.76 -9.82 -9.41
N ILE A 27 10.03 -8.52 -9.55
CA ILE A 27 9.03 -7.45 -9.42
C ILE A 27 7.92 -7.64 -10.47
N LEU A 28 8.29 -7.87 -11.73
CA LEU A 28 7.31 -8.08 -12.81
C LEU A 28 6.47 -9.34 -12.58
N HIS A 29 7.10 -10.42 -12.11
CA HIS A 29 6.39 -11.66 -11.76
C HIS A 29 5.34 -11.42 -10.67
N HIS A 30 5.72 -10.80 -9.54
CA HIS A 30 4.79 -10.55 -8.44
C HIS A 30 3.72 -9.51 -8.80
N ARG A 31 4.06 -8.49 -9.60
CA ARG A 31 3.08 -7.54 -10.12
C ARG A 31 1.97 -8.26 -10.89
N ASN A 32 2.33 -9.21 -11.75
CA ASN A 32 1.35 -9.95 -12.55
C ASN A 32 0.52 -10.94 -11.71
N GLN A 33 1.05 -11.42 -10.58
CA GLN A 33 0.26 -12.22 -9.63
C GLN A 33 -0.78 -11.39 -8.88
N VAL A 34 -0.42 -10.16 -8.48
CA VAL A 34 -1.35 -9.25 -7.79
C VAL A 34 -2.35 -8.63 -8.78
N PHE A 35 -1.88 -8.28 -9.97
CA PHE A 35 -2.64 -7.58 -11.02
C PHE A 35 -2.62 -8.36 -12.33
N PRO A 36 -3.35 -9.48 -12.44
CA PRO A 36 -3.31 -10.34 -13.64
C PRO A 36 -3.82 -9.64 -14.91
N ALA A 37 -4.75 -8.69 -14.76
CA ALA A 37 -5.26 -7.87 -15.86
C ALA A 37 -4.48 -6.56 -16.08
N GLY A 38 -3.33 -6.38 -15.40
CA GLY A 38 -2.58 -5.13 -15.36
C GLY A 38 -2.97 -4.23 -14.19
N VAL A 39 -2.10 -3.26 -13.88
CA VAL A 39 -2.29 -2.32 -12.77
C VAL A 39 -3.43 -1.35 -13.11
N PRO A 40 -4.47 -1.22 -12.25
CA PRO A 40 -5.55 -0.28 -12.50
C PRO A 40 -5.03 1.16 -12.63
N PRO A 41 -5.55 1.97 -13.58
CA PRO A 41 -5.03 3.30 -13.86
C PRO A 41 -5.29 4.32 -12.74
N ARG A 42 -6.29 4.09 -11.89
CA ARG A 42 -6.67 4.94 -10.74
C ARG A 42 -6.55 4.17 -9.43
N LEU A 43 -5.44 3.45 -9.25
CA LEU A 43 -5.15 2.68 -8.06
C LEU A 43 -4.69 3.59 -6.92
N ILE A 44 -5.33 3.47 -5.75
CA ILE A 44 -4.85 4.10 -4.52
C ILE A 44 -3.91 3.11 -3.82
N HIS A 45 -2.72 3.56 -3.43
CA HIS A 45 -1.83 2.76 -2.58
C HIS A 45 -2.05 3.13 -1.11
N MET A 46 -2.24 2.11 -0.27
CA MET A 46 -2.48 2.24 1.16
C MET A 46 -1.43 1.44 1.93
N HIS A 47 -0.55 2.13 2.65
CA HIS A 47 0.37 1.49 3.58
C HIS A 47 -0.24 1.52 4.99
N VAL A 48 -0.48 0.34 5.58
CA VAL A 48 -0.96 0.21 6.96
C VAL A 48 0.16 -0.37 7.82
N ARG A 49 0.80 0.48 8.63
CA ARG A 49 1.89 0.09 9.54
C ARG A 49 1.31 -0.33 10.89
N TRP A 50 0.78 -1.55 10.95
CA TRP A 50 0.40 -2.23 12.20
C TRP A 50 1.53 -3.20 12.62
N GLY A 51 1.23 -4.22 13.42
CA GLY A 51 2.23 -5.16 13.91
C GLY A 51 3.05 -4.60 15.07
N ASP A 52 4.37 -4.62 14.94
CA ASP A 52 5.31 -4.21 15.98
C ASP A 52 5.37 -2.70 16.20
N LYS A 53 4.72 -1.91 15.34
CA LYS A 53 4.71 -0.44 15.40
C LYS A 53 4.20 0.11 16.73
N VAL A 54 3.36 -0.64 17.43
CA VAL A 54 2.91 -0.30 18.79
C VAL A 54 4.06 -0.18 19.79
N ASN A 55 5.14 -0.95 19.59
CA ASN A 55 6.31 -0.96 20.46
C ASN A 55 7.11 0.34 20.35
N GLU A 56 6.90 1.13 19.31
CA GLU A 56 7.47 2.48 19.17
C GLU A 56 6.67 3.54 19.93
N GLY A 57 5.66 3.15 20.71
CA GLY A 57 4.81 4.07 21.48
C GLY A 57 3.76 4.81 20.65
N VAL A 58 3.49 4.35 19.42
CA VAL A 58 2.54 4.98 18.49
C VAL A 58 1.20 4.27 18.53
N GLN A 59 0.12 5.05 18.60
CA GLN A 59 -1.24 4.51 18.52
C GLN A 59 -1.52 4.00 17.09
N LEU A 60 -2.00 2.76 16.99
CA LEU A 60 -2.43 2.22 15.70
C LEU A 60 -3.63 3.00 15.16
N MET A 61 -3.48 3.49 13.94
CA MET A 61 -4.57 4.11 13.20
C MET A 61 -5.58 3.02 12.80
N PRO A 62 -6.87 3.14 13.16
CA PRO A 62 -7.87 2.15 12.78
C PRO A 62 -8.14 2.17 11.26
N MET A 63 -8.51 1.01 10.70
CA MET A 63 -8.68 0.83 9.25
C MET A 63 -9.64 1.84 8.62
N TRP A 64 -10.76 2.13 9.30
CA TRP A 64 -11.78 3.05 8.79
C TRP A 64 -11.24 4.45 8.48
N ARG A 65 -10.19 4.92 9.15
CA ARG A 65 -9.56 6.23 8.86
C ARG A 65 -8.77 6.22 7.56
N TYR A 66 -8.10 5.11 7.25
CA TYR A 66 -7.43 4.93 5.97
C TYR A 66 -8.45 4.91 4.83
N VAL A 67 -9.56 4.19 5.01
CA VAL A 67 -10.64 4.11 4.01
C VAL A 67 -11.32 5.46 3.81
N GLN A 68 -11.62 6.19 4.89
CA GLN A 68 -12.16 7.55 4.81
C GLN A 68 -11.25 8.51 4.04
N THR A 69 -9.93 8.35 4.19
CA THR A 69 -8.95 9.13 3.43
C THR A 69 -8.98 8.74 1.95
N ALA A 70 -9.08 7.44 1.64
CA ALA A 70 -9.22 6.96 0.26
C ALA A 70 -10.51 7.49 -0.39
N ASP A 71 -11.62 7.54 0.36
CA ASP A 71 -12.87 8.15 -0.10
C ASP A 71 -12.71 9.63 -0.42
N SER A 72 -12.01 10.37 0.43
CA SER A 72 -11.74 11.80 0.22
C SER A 72 -10.90 12.02 -1.04
N ILE A 73 -9.86 11.21 -1.26
CA ILE A 73 -9.02 11.25 -2.48
C ILE A 73 -9.86 10.92 -3.71
N ARG A 74 -10.69 9.88 -3.63
CA ARG A 74 -11.60 9.46 -4.71
C ARG A 74 -12.53 10.60 -5.12
N SER A 75 -13.18 11.25 -4.15
CA SER A 75 -14.09 12.36 -4.39
C SER A 75 -13.39 13.61 -4.95
N ALA A 76 -12.15 13.87 -4.55
CA ALA A 76 -11.43 15.08 -4.94
C ALA A 76 -10.72 14.98 -6.30
N ALA A 77 -10.14 13.82 -6.63
CA ALA A 77 -9.18 13.71 -7.72
C ALA A 77 -9.28 12.43 -8.56
N LEU A 78 -9.87 11.36 -8.02
CA LEU A 78 -9.87 10.03 -8.65
C LEU A 78 -11.30 9.49 -8.80
N ALA A 79 -12.19 10.29 -9.40
CA ALA A 79 -13.57 9.90 -9.65
C ALA A 79 -13.62 8.48 -10.28
N ASP A 80 -14.55 7.67 -9.79
CA ASP A 80 -14.74 6.25 -10.15
C ASP A 80 -13.61 5.28 -9.77
N SER A 81 -12.58 5.72 -9.02
CA SER A 81 -11.62 4.77 -8.44
C SER A 81 -12.34 3.81 -7.50
N ARG A 82 -12.05 2.52 -7.66
CA ARG A 82 -12.54 1.44 -6.79
C ARG A 82 -11.42 0.48 -6.38
N ASP A 83 -10.17 0.80 -6.70
CA ASP A 83 -9.06 -0.13 -6.56
C ASP A 83 -8.06 0.40 -5.52
N ILE A 84 -7.80 -0.39 -4.48
CA ILE A 84 -6.79 -0.10 -3.46
C ILE A 84 -5.76 -1.22 -3.43
N PHE A 85 -4.47 -0.88 -3.52
CA PHE A 85 -3.39 -1.80 -3.17
C PHE A 85 -2.97 -1.56 -1.72
N ILE A 86 -3.20 -2.55 -0.85
CA ILE A 86 -2.85 -2.49 0.56
C ILE A 86 -1.52 -3.21 0.83
N SER A 87 -0.60 -2.49 1.46
CA SER A 87 0.67 -3.01 1.97
C SER A 87 0.64 -2.99 3.50
N SER A 88 0.78 -4.16 4.10
CA SER A 88 0.86 -4.36 5.55
C SER A 88 1.61 -5.65 5.87
N GLU A 89 2.43 -5.60 6.92
CA GLU A 89 3.04 -6.77 7.54
C GLU A 89 2.09 -7.55 8.44
N ASP A 90 1.04 -6.90 8.95
CA ASP A 90 0.08 -7.46 9.90
C ASP A 90 -1.14 -8.02 9.14
N ALA A 91 -1.46 -9.29 9.39
CA ALA A 91 -2.61 -9.96 8.80
C ALA A 91 -3.94 -9.31 9.20
N ARG A 92 -4.05 -8.79 10.43
CA ARG A 92 -5.26 -8.14 10.95
C ARG A 92 -5.64 -6.89 10.15
N ALA A 93 -4.67 -6.21 9.55
CA ALA A 93 -4.94 -5.08 8.67
C ALA A 93 -5.63 -5.53 7.38
N ILE A 94 -5.20 -6.66 6.81
CA ILE A 94 -5.82 -7.23 5.61
C ILE A 94 -7.24 -7.72 5.92
N GLU A 95 -7.42 -8.38 7.07
CA GLU A 95 -8.73 -8.82 7.56
C GLU A 95 -9.67 -7.63 7.81
N ALA A 96 -9.18 -6.55 8.43
CA ALA A 96 -9.98 -5.36 8.66
C ALA A 96 -10.41 -4.68 7.36
N ALA A 97 -9.59 -4.73 6.30
CA ALA A 97 -9.93 -4.20 4.98
C ALA A 97 -11.07 -4.99 4.30
N ALA A 98 -11.25 -6.27 4.64
CA ALA A 98 -12.33 -7.09 4.09
C ALA A 98 -13.73 -6.54 4.45
N ASN A 99 -13.86 -5.76 5.53
CA ASN A 99 -15.12 -5.12 5.91
C ASN A 99 -15.53 -3.96 4.98
N PHE A 100 -14.71 -3.59 4.00
CA PHE A 100 -14.95 -2.46 3.09
C PHE A 100 -15.08 -2.89 1.62
N THR A 101 -15.27 -4.19 1.37
CA THR A 101 -15.31 -4.74 0.00
C THR A 101 -16.57 -4.39 -0.79
N ASP A 102 -17.58 -3.82 -0.14
CA ASP A 102 -18.84 -3.42 -0.79
C ASP A 102 -18.64 -2.29 -1.82
N HIS A 103 -17.59 -1.48 -1.66
CA HIS A 103 -17.31 -0.33 -2.53
C HIS A 103 -15.83 -0.19 -2.92
N TRP A 104 -14.94 -1.00 -2.34
CA TRP A 104 -13.51 -1.08 -2.70
C TRP A 104 -13.11 -2.49 -3.09
N ARG A 105 -12.24 -2.60 -4.10
CA ARG A 105 -11.51 -3.79 -4.45
C ARG A 105 -10.10 -3.69 -3.90
N PHE A 106 -9.75 -4.58 -2.98
CA PHE A 106 -8.43 -4.62 -2.37
C PHE A 106 -7.50 -5.62 -3.08
N TYR A 107 -6.29 -5.15 -3.37
CA TYR A 107 -5.16 -5.92 -3.87
C TYR A 107 -4.10 -5.99 -2.79
N TYR A 108 -3.47 -7.15 -2.60
CA TYR A 108 -2.36 -7.31 -1.65
C TYR A 108 -1.49 -8.49 -2.06
N THR A 109 -0.23 -8.49 -1.61
CA THR A 109 0.67 -9.62 -1.80
C THR A 109 0.27 -10.79 -0.89
N ARG A 110 0.31 -12.01 -1.39
CA ARG A 110 0.09 -13.22 -0.57
C ARG A 110 1.43 -13.73 -0.02
N THR A 111 2.04 -12.94 0.84
CA THR A 111 3.25 -13.33 1.58
C THR A 111 2.86 -13.84 2.98
N PRO A 112 3.60 -14.81 3.55
CA PRO A 112 3.48 -15.15 4.97
C PRO A 112 3.63 -13.87 5.80
N ARG A 113 2.71 -13.65 6.74
CA ARG A 113 2.69 -12.48 7.62
C ARG A 113 2.92 -12.94 9.05
N VAL A 114 3.66 -12.14 9.81
CA VAL A 114 3.90 -12.43 11.22
C VAL A 114 2.64 -12.05 11.97
N SER A 115 1.92 -13.04 12.51
CA SER A 115 0.86 -12.79 13.47
C SER A 115 1.54 -12.26 14.73
N GLY A 116 1.43 -10.96 15.00
CA GLY A 116 1.85 -10.43 16.29
C GLY A 116 0.98 -11.07 17.38
N SER A 117 1.51 -12.06 18.09
CA SER A 117 0.95 -12.52 19.35
C SER A 117 0.98 -11.34 20.32
N MET A 118 -0.20 -10.87 20.74
CA MET A 118 -0.31 -10.08 21.97
C MET A 118 0.08 -10.94 23.16
#